data_AF-A9D535-F1
#
_entry.id   AF-A9D535-F1
#
_cell.length_a   1.000
_cell.length_b   1.000
_cell.length_c   1.000
_cell.angle_alpha   90.00
_cell.angle_beta   90.00
_cell.angle_gamma   90.00
#
_symmetry.space_group_name_H-M   'P 1'
#
loop_
_entity.id
_entity.type
_entity.pdbx_description
1 polymer ?
#
loop_
_entity_poly.entity_id
_entity_poly.type
_entity_poly.pdbx_seq_one_letter_code
_entity_poly.pdbx_strand_id
1 'polypeptide(L)' 'MANSPTPDSLKSAQTVQNITYIRQMLGELRTVADNENADMLCYLIEMAYLEAGDVLAGHRPLRIVKG' A
#
# COMPACT_ATOMS: atom_id res chain seq x y z
N MET A 1 -12.89 15.19 29.20
CA MET A 1 -13.23 15.86 27.93
C MET A 1 -12.83 14.91 26.80
N ALA A 2 -13.78 14.35 26.07
CA ALA A 2 -13.51 13.41 24.99
C ALA A 2 -12.99 14.19 23.77
N ASN A 3 -11.76 13.89 23.35
CA ASN A 3 -11.17 14.50 22.15
C ASN A 3 -11.76 13.77 20.94
N SER A 4 -12.83 14.32 20.35
CA SER A 4 -13.43 13.74 19.16
C SER A 4 -12.43 13.77 18.01
N PRO A 5 -12.23 12.66 17.28
CA PRO A 5 -11.32 12.63 16.15
C PRO A 5 -11.74 13.65 15.10
N THR A 6 -10.79 14.46 14.64
CA THR A 6 -11.03 15.46 13.58
C THR A 6 -11.23 14.75 12.23
N PRO A 7 -11.97 15.36 11.28
CA PRO A 7 -12.20 14.77 9.95
C PRO A 7 -10.92 14.35 9.21
N ASP A 8 -9.80 15.05 9.42
CA ASP A 8 -8.52 14.73 8.79
C ASP A 8 -7.86 13.48 9.37
N SER A 9 -7.99 13.24 10.68
CA SER A 9 -7.53 12.01 11.32
C SER A 9 -8.30 10.77 10.86
N LEU A 10 -9.59 10.93 10.53
CA LEU A 10 -10.41 9.85 9.98
C LEU A 10 -10.01 9.53 8.54
N LYS A 11 -9.74 10.57 7.73
CA LYS A 11 -9.22 10.38 6.37
C LYS A 11 -7.87 9.67 6.37
N SER A 12 -6.94 10.06 7.24
CA SER A 12 -5.63 9.41 7.32
C SER A 12 -5.75 7.95 7.76
N ALA A 13 -6.62 7.66 8.74
CA ALA A 13 -6.90 6.28 9.16
C ALA A 13 -7.48 5.43 8.02
N GLN A 14 -8.43 5.98 7.25
CA GLN A 14 -8.99 5.31 6.08
C GLN A 14 -7.93 5.07 5.01
N THR A 15 -7.04 6.03 4.78
CA THR A 15 -5.91 5.86 3.84
C THR A 15 -4.99 4.72 4.28
N VAL A 16 -4.61 4.67 5.56
CA VAL A 16 -3.79 3.57 6.11
C VAL A 16 -4.47 2.21 5.90
N GLN A 17 -5.77 2.12 6.17
CA GLN A 17 -6.55 0.89 5.94
C GLN A 17 -6.55 0.49 4.46
N ASN A 18 -6.76 1.44 3.55
CA ASN A 18 -6.78 1.16 2.11
C ASN A 18 -5.40 0.69 1.60
N ILE A 19 -4.30 1.32 2.04
CA ILE A 19 -2.95 0.90 1.63
C ILE A 19 -2.60 -0.47 2.24
N THR A 20 -3.02 -0.74 3.47
CA THR A 20 -2.85 -2.06 4.11
C THR A 20 -3.58 -3.14 3.31
N TYR A 21 -4.82 -2.86 2.89
CA TYR A 21 -5.60 -3.75 2.04
C TYR A 21 -4.94 -3.97 0.67
N ILE A 22 -4.45 -2.92 0.01
CA ILE A 22 -3.68 -3.03 -1.24
C ILE A 22 -2.46 -3.92 -1.04
N ARG A 23 -1.70 -3.73 0.04
CA ARG A 23 -0.50 -4.53 0.33
C ARG A 23 -0.84 -6.02 0.53
N GLN A 24 -1.96 -6.33 1.17
CA GLN A 24 -2.44 -7.71 1.29
C GLN A 24 -2.76 -8.30 -0.10
N MET A 25 -3.54 -7.60 -0.93
CA MET A 25 -3.89 -8.07 -2.27
C MET A 25 -2.64 -8.29 -3.15
N LEU A 26 -1.63 -7.44 -3.03
CA LEU A 26 -0.36 -7.60 -3.75
C LEU A 26 0.35 -8.90 -3.36
N GLY A 27 0.33 -9.30 -2.09
CA GLY A 27 0.89 -10.59 -1.65
C GLY A 27 0.16 -11.78 -2.27
N GLU A 28 -1.18 -11.71 -2.31
CA GLU A 28 -2.01 -12.75 -2.96
C GLU A 28 -1.72 -12.82 -4.47
N LEU A 29 -1.69 -11.68 -5.16
CA LEU A 29 -1.40 -11.61 -6.60
C LEU A 29 0.01 -12.10 -6.95
N ARG A 30 1.00 -11.84 -6.09
CA ARG A 30 2.36 -12.37 -6.28
C ARG A 30 2.35 -13.89 -6.31
N THR A 31 1.60 -14.51 -5.39
CA THR A 31 1.47 -15.98 -5.33
C THR A 31 0.83 -16.52 -6.62
N VAL A 32 -0.19 -15.84 -7.14
CA VAL A 32 -0.81 -16.22 -8.42
C VAL A 32 0.18 -16.10 -9.59
N ALA A 33 0.92 -14.99 -9.69
CA ALA A 33 1.91 -14.78 -10.75
C ALA A 33 3.06 -15.81 -10.70
N ASP A 34 3.49 -16.17 -9.49
CA ASP A 34 4.54 -17.16 -9.25
C ASP A 34 4.12 -18.56 -9.74
N ASN A 35 2.88 -18.96 -9.44
CA ASN A 35 2.30 -20.23 -9.92
C ASN A 35 2.25 -20.33 -11.45
N GLU A 36 2.15 -19.19 -12.15
CA GLU A 36 2.12 -19.11 -13.61
C GLU A 36 3.52 -18.93 -14.23
N ASN A 37 4.60 -18.96 -13.43
CA ASN A 37 5.98 -18.68 -13.84
C ASN A 37 6.14 -17.31 -14.55
N ALA A 38 5.35 -16.30 -14.12
CA ALA A 38 5.35 -14.99 -14.72
C ALA A 38 6.34 -14.04 -14.02
N ASP A 39 7.65 -14.26 -14.22
CA ASP A 39 8.74 -13.58 -13.49
C ASP A 39 8.64 -12.04 -13.50
N MET A 40 8.33 -11.45 -14.65
CA MET A 40 8.20 -10.00 -14.76
C MET A 40 6.99 -9.47 -13.97
N LEU A 41 5.90 -10.24 -13.88
CA LEU A 41 4.76 -9.87 -13.05
C LEU A 41 5.10 -10.01 -11.56
N CYS A 42 5.78 -11.08 -11.15
CA CYS A 42 6.28 -11.23 -9.79
C CYS A 42 7.14 -10.04 -9.36
N TYR A 43 8.07 -9.61 -10.24
CA TYR A 43 8.91 -8.45 -9.98
C TYR A 43 8.09 -7.16 -9.78
N LEU A 44 7.17 -6.85 -10.70
CA LEU A 44 6.36 -5.62 -10.61
C LEU A 44 5.45 -5.61 -9.37
N ILE A 45 4.87 -6.75 -9.03
CA ILE A 45 4.01 -6.89 -7.86
C ILE A 45 4.84 -6.74 -6.57
N GLU A 46 6.03 -7.35 -6.50
CA GLU A 46 6.93 -7.23 -5.36
C GLU A 46 7.37 -5.77 -5.15
N MET A 47 7.74 -5.07 -6.23
CA MET A 47 8.11 -3.65 -6.14
C MET A 47 6.93 -2.81 -5.63
N ALA A 48 5.71 -3.08 -6.09
CA ALA A 48 4.51 -2.40 -5.57
C ALA A 48 4.22 -2.77 -4.10
N TYR A 49 4.48 -4.01 -3.68
CA TYR A 49 4.31 -4.47 -2.31
C TYR A 49 5.25 -3.73 -1.34
N LEU A 50 6.52 -3.60 -1.73
CA LEU A 50 7.52 -2.84 -0.99
C LEU A 50 7.15 -1.35 -0.90
N GLU A 51 6.73 -0.74 -2.00
CA GLU A 51 6.26 0.64 -2.05
C GLU A 51 5.09 0.89 -1.07
N ALA A 52 4.11 -0.01 -1.04
CA ALA A 52 2.98 0.09 -0.11
C ALA A 52 3.45 -0.01 1.35
N GLY A 53 4.49 -0.81 1.63
CA GLY A 53 5.13 -0.89 2.94
C GLY A 53 5.81 0.41 3.35
N ASP A 54 6.58 1.02 2.44
CA ASP A 54 7.25 2.30 2.68
C ASP A 54 6.26 3.45 2.90
N VAL A 55 5.14 3.45 2.16
CA VAL A 55 4.04 4.40 2.38
C VAL A 55 3.42 4.24 3.77
N LEU A 56 3.16 3.00 4.22
CA LEU A 56 2.61 2.74 5.56
C LEU A 56 3.58 3.11 6.69
N ALA A 57 4.88 2.94 6.46
CA ALA A 57 5.93 3.36 7.39
C ALA A 57 6.17 4.88 7.40
N GLY A 58 5.53 5.63 6.48
CA GLY A 58 5.73 7.07 6.33
C GLY A 58 7.07 7.44 5.67
N HIS A 59 7.78 6.48 5.07
CA HIS A 59 9.05 6.70 4.39
C HIS A 59 8.88 7.38 3.02
N ARG A 60 7.70 7.28 2.42
CA ARG A 60 7.42 7.83 1.10
C ARG A 60 6.04 8.51 1.04
N PRO A 61 5.94 9.68 0.38
CA PRO A 61 4.64 10.33 0.17
C PRO A 61 3.76 9.54 -0.81
N LEU A 62 2.45 9.51 -0.55
CA LEU A 62 1.44 8.89 -1.42
C LEU A 62 1.36 9.51 -2.82
N ARG A 63 1.71 10.79 -2.95
CA ARG A 63 1.80 11.48 -4.24
C ARG A 63 3.26 11.75 -4.52
N ILE A 64 3.71 11.25 -5.66
CA ILE A 64 4.89 11.80 -6.33
C ILE A 64 4.50 13.22 -6.75
N VAL A 65 5.15 14.23 -6.18
CA VAL A 65 4.99 15.61 -6.64
C VAL A 65 5.50 15.63 -8.08
N LYS A 66 4.61 15.84 -9.04
CA LYS A 66 5.01 16.04 -10.44
C LYS A 66 5.85 17.32 -10.50
N GLY A 67 7.10 17.19 -10.95
CA GLY A 67 7.87 18.29 -11.54
C GLY A 67 7.40 18.56 -12.96
#